data_AF-A0A920GJ76-F1
#
_entry.id   AF-A0A920GJ76-F1
#
_cell.length_a   1.000
_cell.length_b   1.000
_cell.length_c   1.000
_cell.angle_alpha   90.00
_cell.angle_beta   90.00
_cell.angle_gamma   90.00
#
_symmetry.space_group_name_H-M   'P 1'
#
loop_
_entity.id
_entity.type
_entity.pdbx_description
1 polymer ?
#
loop_
_entity_poly.entity_id
_entity_poly.type
_entity_poly.pdbx_seq_one_letter_code
_entity_poly.pdbx_strand_id
1 'polypeptide(L)'
;MDVRKFPGVGKVTADKMYRLGWYTGNDLRNQSLSSLEKHFGKQGQFYYNVVRGIHLSPVRTKDSKNQWGLSEPLRAIFQVKCL
;
A
#
# COMPACT_ATOMS: atom_id res chain seq x y z
N MET A 1 10.22 1.48 15.69
CA MET A 1 9.62 2.61 14.94
C MET A 1 8.21 2.84 15.46
N ASP A 2 7.88 4.10 15.77
CA ASP A 2 6.54 4.55 16.18
C ASP A 2 5.49 4.43 15.07
N VAL A 3 4.23 4.24 15.48
CA VAL A 3 3.10 4.16 14.54
C VAL A 3 2.86 5.46 13.75
N ARG A 4 3.16 6.62 14.32
CA ARG A 4 2.98 7.94 13.67
C ARG A 4 3.91 8.17 12.48
N LYS A 5 5.00 7.41 12.38
CA LYS A 5 5.97 7.53 11.28
C LYS A 5 5.54 6.74 10.05
N PHE A 6 4.53 5.88 10.15
CA PHE A 6 4.05 5.14 8.99
C PHE A 6 3.24 6.03 8.05
N PRO A 7 3.42 5.88 6.73
CA PRO A 7 2.61 6.58 5.76
C PRO A 7 1.13 6.22 5.91
N GLY A 8 0.24 7.22 5.85
CA GLY A 8 -1.20 7.05 5.99
C GLY A 8 -1.73 6.92 7.43
N VAL A 9 -0.86 7.00 8.45
CA VAL A 9 -1.27 7.11 9.86
C VAL A 9 -1.31 8.59 10.27
N GLY A 10 -2.52 9.16 10.35
CA GLY A 10 -2.74 10.52 10.83
C GLY A 10 -2.79 10.63 12.36
N LYS A 11 -2.95 11.86 12.88
CA LYS A 11 -3.07 12.14 14.33
C LYS A 11 -4.19 11.33 15.00
N VAL A 12 -5.37 11.26 14.36
CA VAL A 12 -6.55 10.56 14.88
C VAL A 12 -6.34 9.04 14.89
N THR A 13 -5.75 8.49 13.82
CA THR A 13 -5.45 7.05 13.73
C THR A 13 -4.42 6.64 14.77
N ALA A 14 -3.36 7.45 14.94
CA ALA A 14 -2.33 7.20 15.94
C ALA A 14 -2.91 7.20 17.36
N ASP A 15 -3.78 8.17 17.68
CA ASP A 15 -4.45 8.22 18.99
C ASP A 15 -5.29 6.96 19.24
N LYS A 16 -6.05 6.49 18.24
CA LYS A 16 -6.78 5.22 18.32
C LYS A 16 -5.86 4.02 18.55
N MET A 17 -4.73 3.94 17.83
CA MET A 17 -3.75 2.86 18.00
C MET A 17 -3.14 2.87 19.41
N TYR A 18 -2.80 4.05 19.94
CA TYR A 18 -2.28 4.20 21.30
C TYR A 18 -3.30 3.79 22.37
N ARG A 19 -4.60 4.08 22.17
CA ARG A 19 -5.67 3.59 23.06
C ARG A 19 -5.82 2.06 23.04
N LEU A 20 -5.51 1.41 21.91
CA LEU A 20 -5.52 -0.04 21.76
C LEU A 20 -4.23 -0.71 22.28
N GLY A 21 -3.24 0.08 22.72
CA GLY A 21 -1.95 -0.41 23.18
C GLY A 21 -0.95 -0.69 22.05
N TRP A 22 -1.18 -0.16 20.85
CA TRP A 22 -0.30 -0.35 19.70
C TRP A 22 0.58 0.89 19.48
N TYR A 23 1.82 0.83 19.97
CA TYR A 23 2.74 1.96 19.96
C TYR A 23 3.79 1.83 18.85
N THR A 24 4.16 0.61 18.51
CA THR A 24 5.20 0.33 17.51
C THR A 24 4.67 -0.44 16.32
N GLY A 25 5.43 -0.42 15.23
CA GLY A 25 5.14 -1.28 14.07
C GLY A 25 5.17 -2.78 14.40
N ASN A 26 5.92 -3.19 15.44
CA ASN A 26 5.96 -4.60 15.84
C ASN A 26 4.64 -5.05 16.47
N ASP A 27 3.99 -4.17 17.23
CA ASP A 27 2.65 -4.41 17.77
C ASP A 27 1.63 -4.60 16.64
N LEU A 28 1.65 -3.71 15.62
CA LEU A 28 0.78 -3.86 14.45
C LEU A 28 1.08 -5.13 13.66
N ARG A 29 2.35 -5.53 13.55
CA ARG A 29 2.76 -6.75 12.83
C ARG A 29 2.20 -8.00 13.50
N ASN A 30 2.06 -7.98 14.83
CA ASN A 30 1.51 -9.07 15.62
C ASN A 30 -0.03 -9.15 15.54
N GLN A 31 -0.69 -8.12 15.00
CA GLN A 31 -2.13 -8.13 14.80
C GLN A 31 -2.53 -8.82 13.49
N SER A 32 -3.71 -9.46 13.52
CA SER A 32 -4.33 -10.06 12.34
C SER A 32 -5.04 -9.02 11.48
N LEU A 33 -5.20 -9.33 10.19
CA LEU A 33 -5.96 -8.48 9.25
C LEU A 33 -7.37 -8.19 9.77
N SER A 34 -8.06 -9.22 10.27
CA SER A 34 -9.42 -9.10 10.81
C SER A 34 -9.51 -8.12 11.99
N SER A 35 -8.55 -8.14 12.91
CA SER A 35 -8.50 -7.17 14.02
C SER A 35 -8.32 -5.73 13.51
N LEU A 36 -7.46 -5.54 12.51
CA LEU A 36 -7.24 -4.21 11.91
C LEU A 36 -8.49 -3.73 11.17
N GLU A 37 -9.16 -4.60 10.41
CA GLU A 37 -10.41 -4.26 9.72
C GLU A 37 -11.56 -4.00 10.68
N LYS A 38 -11.64 -4.70 11.82
CA LYS A 38 -12.67 -4.46 12.83
C LYS A 38 -12.60 -3.06 13.43
N HIS A 39 -11.39 -2.51 13.61
CA HIS A 39 -11.19 -1.19 14.22
C HIS A 39 -11.13 -0.06 13.19
N PHE A 40 -10.59 -0.31 11.99
CA PHE A 40 -10.29 0.70 10.97
C PHE A 40 -11.04 0.51 9.64
N GLY A 41 -11.83 -0.55 9.50
CA GLY A 41 -12.55 -0.89 8.26
C GLY A 41 -11.59 -1.14 7.11
N LYS A 42 -11.89 -0.56 5.93
CA LYS A 42 -11.06 -0.65 4.72
C LYS A 42 -9.60 -0.23 4.91
N GLN A 43 -9.32 0.65 5.87
CA GLN A 43 -7.95 1.10 6.15
C GLN A 43 -7.12 0.04 6.88
N GLY A 44 -7.75 -0.97 7.48
CA GLY A 44 -7.06 -2.06 8.17
C GLY A 44 -6.12 -2.85 7.26
N GLN A 45 -6.58 -3.16 6.04
CA GLN A 45 -5.76 -3.84 5.03
C GLN A 45 -4.55 -2.99 4.59
N PHE A 46 -4.73 -1.67 4.47
CA PHE A 46 -3.65 -0.76 4.15
C PHE A 46 -2.55 -0.79 5.24
N TYR A 47 -2.93 -0.68 6.52
CA TYR A 47 -1.95 -0.74 7.63
C TYR A 47 -1.25 -2.10 7.72
N TYR A 48 -1.98 -3.19 7.48
CA TYR A 48 -1.43 -4.56 7.44
C TYR A 48 -0.33 -4.70 6.37
N ASN A 49 -0.52 -4.08 5.21
CA ASN A 49 0.42 -4.10 4.10
C ASN A 49 1.62 -3.16 4.33
N VAL A 50 1.38 -1.95 4.84
CA VAL A 50 2.43 -0.95 5.15
C VAL A 50 3.46 -1.50 6.15
N VAL A 51 2.99 -2.16 7.22
CA VAL A 51 3.89 -2.71 8.25
C VAL A 51 4.72 -3.89 7.75
N ARG A 52 4.24 -4.59 6.70
CA ARG A 52 4.97 -5.68 6.02
C ARG A 52 5.80 -5.19 4.84
N GLY A 53 5.75 -3.90 4.49
CA GLY A 53 6.42 -3.36 3.32
C GLY A 53 5.83 -3.84 1.98
N ILE A 54 4.60 -4.38 1.98
CA ILE A 54 3.94 -4.89 0.78
C ILE A 54 3.31 -3.70 0.04
N HIS A 55 4.03 -3.12 -0.92
CA HIS A 55 3.51 -2.12 -1.84
C HIS A 55 3.21 -2.75 -3.20
N LEU A 56 1.99 -3.27 -3.37
CA LEU A 56 1.47 -3.77 -4.65
C LEU A 56 1.01 -2.64 -5.58
N SER A 57 1.76 -1.54 -5.66
CA SER A 57 1.42 -0.53 -6.66
C SER A 57 1.84 -1.07 -8.02
N PRO A 58 0.91 -1.33 -8.97
CA PRO A 58 1.32 -1.62 -10.33
C PRO A 58 2.14 -0.42 -10.81
N VAL A 59 3.30 -0.69 -11.41
CA VAL A 59 4.07 0.35 -12.09
C VAL A 59 3.18 0.88 -13.20
N ARG A 60 2.57 2.05 -12.96
CA ARG A 60 1.90 2.78 -14.02
C ARG A 60 3.01 3.40 -14.84
N THR A 61 3.42 2.73 -15.91
CA THR A 61 4.05 3.40 -17.05
C THR A 61 3.04 4.46 -17.45
N LYS A 62 3.36 5.73 -17.13
CA LYS A 62 2.57 6.86 -17.59
C LYS A 62 2.83 6.92 -19.09
N ASP A 63 2.02 6.20 -19.85
CA ASP A 63 1.90 6.45 -21.28
C ASP A 63 1.25 7.84 -21.37
N SER A 64 2.11 8.85 -21.41
CA SER A 64 1.75 10.21 -21.78
C SER A 64 1.31 10.17 -23.23
N LYS A 65 0.10 9.68 -23.51
CA LYS A 65 -0.62 10.06 -24.72
C LYS A 65 -1.05 11.50 -24.51
N ASN A 66 -0.08 12.38 -24.72
CA ASN A 66 -0.33 13.70 -25.25
C ASN A 66 -1.34 13.57 -26.41
N GLN A 67 -2.25 14.52 -26.45
CA GLN A 67 -3.38 14.58 -27.37
C GLN A 67 -2.93 14.85 -28.81
N TRP A 68 -2.20 13.92 -29.40
CA TRP A 68 -1.85 13.90 -30.81
C TRP A 68 -2.10 12.46 -31.27
N GLY A 69 -3.27 12.27 -31.88
CA GLY A 69 -3.65 10.99 -32.45
C GLY A 69 -2.64 10.62 -33.53
N LEU A 70 -1.88 9.56 -33.29
CA LEU A 70 -1.31 8.75 -34.37
C LEU A 70 -1.55 7.29 -34.03
N SER A 71 -2.15 6.65 -35.03
CA SER A 71 -2.61 5.27 -35.10
C SER A 71 -1.55 4.24 -34.71
N GLU A 72 -2.04 3.15 -34.14
CA GLU A 72 -1.31 1.89 -33.92
C GLU A 72 -0.58 1.43 -35.20
N PRO A 73 0.48 0.63 -35.06
CA PRO A 73 0.19 -0.79 -35.11
C PRO A 73 0.84 -1.59 -33.98
N LEU A 74 0.00 -2.41 -33.36
CA LEU A 74 0.28 -3.69 -32.71
C LEU A 74 1.58 -4.35 -33.18
N ARG A 75 2.54 -4.54 -32.24
CA ARG A 75 3.38 -5.75 -32.06
C ARG A 75 4.57 -5.45 -31.14
N ALA A 76 4.31 -5.30 -29.85
CA ALA A 76 5.30 -5.64 -28.84
C ALA A 76 4.92 -7.02 -28.27
N ILE A 77 5.24 -8.06 -29.04
CA ILE A 77 5.17 -9.43 -28.55
C ILE A 77 6.29 -9.60 -27.52
N PHE A 78 5.86 -9.77 -26.28
CA PHE A 78 6.50 -10.49 -25.19
C PHE A 78 7.44 -11.62 -25.68
N GLN A 79 8.74 -11.55 -25.36
CA GLN A 79 9.61 -12.72 -25.13
C GLN A 79 10.90 -12.20 -24.48
N VAL A 80 11.00 -12.11 -23.15
CA VAL A 80 11.53 -13.17 -22.26
C VAL A 80 12.63 -14.03 -22.89
N LYS A 81 13.89 -13.68 -22.60
CA LYS A 81 15.03 -14.59 -22.36
C LYS A 81 16.07 -13.73 -21.63
N CYS A 82 16.27 -13.78 -20.31
CA CYS A 82 16.85 -14.90 -19.54
C CYS A 82 17.94 -15.66 -20.32
N LEU A 83 19.04 -14.97 -20.63
CA LEU A 83 20.46 -15.28 -20.31
C LEU A 83 21.37 -14.36 -21.12
#